data_AF-A0A2U8WQW0-F1
#
_entry.id   AF-A0A2U8WQW0-F1
#
_cell.length_a   1.000
_cell.length_b   1.000
_cell.length_c   1.000
_cell.angle_alpha   90.00
_cell.angle_beta   90.00
_cell.angle_gamma   90.00
#
_symmetry.space_group_name_H-M   'P 1'
#
loop_
_entity.id
_entity.type
_entity.pdbx_description
1 polymer ?
#
loop_
_entity_poly.entity_id
_entity_poly.type
_entity_poly.pdbx_seq_one_letter_code
_entity_poly.pdbx_strand_id
1 'polypeptide(L)'
;MSEPAPRRWSVQEFFAWQERQDERYELVGGVPVRPMAGARNVHDDVVVNLVAEFRTRLRGKPCRPFTGDGSVETLPGQIRRPDLGVDGGTRGPNGLTAAEPRRVAGLDRTIDLTELGMSPALAGVYDGVVFPPRPRPVRGT
;
A
#
# COMPACT_ATOMS: atom_id res chain seq x y z
N MET A 1 24.86 -9.90 29.34
CA MET A 1 23.70 -10.79 29.15
C MET A 1 23.27 -10.67 27.71
N SER A 2 23.19 -11.77 26.97
CA SER A 2 22.67 -11.74 25.59
C SER A 2 21.18 -11.43 25.64
N GLU A 3 20.75 -10.41 24.92
CA GLU A 3 19.33 -10.15 24.71
C GLU A 3 18.71 -11.37 24.02
N PRO A 4 17.54 -11.89 24.47
CA PRO A 4 16.89 -13.01 23.81
C PRO A 4 16.61 -12.62 22.35
N ALA A 5 16.85 -13.54 21.43
CA ALA A 5 16.58 -13.30 20.01
C ALA A 5 15.11 -12.87 19.85
N PRO A 6 14.82 -11.76 19.13
CA PRO A 6 13.46 -11.28 18.99
C PRO A 6 12.59 -12.37 18.36
N ARG A 7 11.41 -12.59 18.96
CA ARG A 7 10.43 -13.57 18.46
C ARG A 7 10.10 -13.23 17.01
N ARG A 8 10.33 -14.18 16.11
CA ARG A 8 9.89 -14.09 14.70
C ARG A 8 8.55 -14.78 14.52
N TRP A 9 7.66 -14.11 13.81
CA TRP A 9 6.28 -14.55 13.61
C TRP A 9 6.11 -15.10 12.21
N SER A 10 5.31 -16.17 12.11
CA SER A 10 4.70 -16.55 10.84
C SER A 10 3.62 -15.55 10.41
N VAL A 11 3.23 -15.58 9.14
CA VAL A 11 2.13 -14.75 8.61
C VAL A 11 0.81 -15.05 9.31
N GLN A 12 0.55 -16.32 9.65
CA GLN A 12 -0.67 -16.73 10.34
C GLN A 12 -0.73 -16.19 11.77
N GLU A 13 0.36 -16.32 12.54
CA GLU A 13 0.45 -15.74 13.89
C GLU A 13 0.29 -14.22 13.86
N PHE A 14 0.87 -13.58 12.84
CA PHE A 14 0.75 -12.15 12.63
C PHE A 14 -0.68 -11.68 12.41
N PHE A 15 -1.44 -12.33 11.51
CA PHE A 15 -2.83 -11.94 11.31
C PHE A 15 -3.71 -12.23 12.53
N ALA A 16 -3.51 -13.36 13.22
CA ALA A 16 -4.25 -13.68 14.45
C ALA A 16 -4.00 -12.66 15.58
N TRP A 17 -2.78 -12.11 15.68
CA TRP A 17 -2.50 -11.02 16.61
C TRP A 17 -3.06 -9.67 16.14
N GLN A 18 -2.98 -9.38 14.85
CA GLN A 18 -3.42 -8.12 14.26
C GLN A 18 -4.92 -7.87 14.39
N GLU A 19 -5.73 -8.93 14.41
CA GLU A 19 -7.18 -8.84 14.68
C GLU A 19 -7.51 -8.16 16.02
N ARG A 20 -6.55 -8.13 16.95
CA ARG A 20 -6.69 -7.53 18.28
C ARG A 20 -6.04 -6.16 18.41
N GLN A 21 -5.54 -5.59 17.32
CA GLN A 21 -4.89 -4.28 17.30
C GLN A 21 -5.78 -3.28 16.60
N ASP A 22 -5.85 -2.06 17.14
CA ASP A 22 -6.57 -0.96 16.49
C ASP A 22 -5.83 -0.46 15.24
N GLU A 23 -4.50 -0.54 15.26
CA GLU A 23 -3.63 -0.08 14.18
C GLU A 23 -3.24 -1.21 13.23
N ARG A 24 -2.95 -0.86 11.97
CA ARG A 24 -2.44 -1.78 10.96
C ARG A 24 -0.92 -1.82 10.97
N TYR A 25 -0.36 -3.02 10.94
CA TYR A 25 1.07 -3.31 10.96
C TYR A 25 1.53 -3.94 9.64
N GLU A 26 2.82 -3.88 9.35
CA GLU A 26 3.48 -4.71 8.35
C GLU A 26 4.20 -5.86 9.06
N LEU A 27 4.51 -6.94 8.35
CA LEU A 27 5.38 -8.01 8.85
C LEU A 27 6.69 -7.97 8.08
N VAL A 28 7.76 -7.50 8.71
CA VAL A 28 9.07 -7.31 8.08
C VAL A 28 10.10 -8.20 8.76
N GLY A 29 10.65 -9.17 8.04
CA GLY A 29 11.59 -10.16 8.60
C GLY A 29 11.00 -10.95 9.77
N GLY A 30 9.68 -11.19 9.79
CA GLY A 30 9.00 -11.85 10.90
C GLY A 30 8.75 -10.95 12.12
N VAL A 31 8.94 -9.64 12.02
CA VAL A 31 8.67 -8.67 13.10
C VAL A 31 7.50 -7.77 12.69
N PRO A 32 6.46 -7.62 13.52
CA PRO A 32 5.43 -6.61 13.30
C PRO A 32 6.02 -5.21 13.37
N VAL A 33 5.85 -4.43 12.30
CA VAL A 33 6.34 -3.05 12.21
C VAL A 33 5.16 -2.14 11.96
N ARG A 34 4.99 -1.12 12.80
CA ARG A 34 3.99 -0.08 12.55
C ARG A 34 4.50 0.88 11.48
N PRO A 35 3.73 1.16 10.41
CA PRO A 35 4.05 2.24 9.49
C PRO A 35 4.10 3.58 10.23
N MET A 36 5.20 4.34 10.08
CA MET A 36 5.34 5.65 10.75
C MET A 36 4.62 6.78 10.01
N ALA A 37 4.07 6.52 8.82
CA ALA A 37 3.36 7.52 8.04
C ALA A 37 1.91 7.62 8.50
N GLY A 38 1.55 8.74 9.13
CA GLY A 38 0.14 9.11 9.31
C GLY A 38 -0.43 9.64 8.00
N ALA A 39 -1.57 9.10 7.57
CA ALA A 39 -2.33 9.66 6.46
C ALA A 39 -2.74 11.10 6.79
N ARG A 40 -2.65 11.97 5.79
CA ARG A 40 -3.14 13.36 5.83
C ARG A 40 -4.15 13.49 4.71
N ASN A 41 -5.05 14.49 4.76
CA ASN A 41 -6.03 14.71 3.69
C ASN A 41 -5.39 14.75 2.29
N VAL A 42 -4.22 15.38 2.14
CA VAL A 42 -3.48 15.41 0.85
C VAL A 42 -3.07 14.01 0.34
N HIS A 43 -2.80 13.06 1.23
CA HIS A 43 -2.53 11.67 0.88
C HIS A 43 -3.83 10.96 0.50
N ASP A 44 -4.91 11.18 1.25
CA ASP A 44 -6.22 10.62 0.92
C ASP A 44 -6.73 11.10 -0.44
N ASP A 45 -6.59 12.39 -0.76
CA ASP A 45 -6.98 12.97 -2.05
C ASP A 45 -6.26 12.27 -3.22
N VAL A 46 -4.94 12.08 -3.08
CA VAL A 46 -4.12 11.37 -4.08
C VAL A 46 -4.55 9.91 -4.21
N VAL A 47 -4.75 9.21 -3.09
CA VAL A 47 -5.19 7.80 -3.10
C VAL A 47 -6.57 7.66 -3.75
N VAL A 48 -7.51 8.54 -3.44
CA VAL A 48 -8.87 8.53 -4.02
C VAL A 48 -8.82 8.78 -5.52
N ASN A 49 -8.05 9.76 -5.99
CA ASN A 49 -7.86 10.02 -7.41
C ASN A 49 -7.28 8.79 -8.14
N LEU A 50 -6.29 8.13 -7.55
CA LEU A 50 -5.74 6.89 -8.09
C LEU A 50 -6.79 5.77 -8.10
N VAL A 51 -7.54 5.55 -7.01
CA VAL A 51 -8.60 4.54 -6.98
C VAL A 51 -9.62 4.79 -8.09
N ALA A 52 -10.06 6.04 -8.29
CA ALA A 52 -11.02 6.39 -9.34
C ALA A 52 -10.50 6.06 -10.76
N GLU A 53 -9.25 6.42 -11.04
CA GLU A 53 -8.60 6.15 -12.32
C GLU A 53 -8.46 4.65 -12.58
N PHE A 54 -7.95 3.90 -11.59
CA PHE A 54 -7.78 2.46 -11.70
C PHE A 54 -9.13 1.74 -11.83
N ARG A 55 -10.16 2.14 -11.08
CA ARG A 55 -11.51 1.57 -11.23
C ARG A 55 -12.07 1.77 -12.63
N THR A 56 -11.81 2.93 -13.23
CA THR A 56 -12.23 3.23 -14.60
C THR A 56 -11.49 2.35 -15.61
N ARG A 57 -10.16 2.29 -15.53
CA ARG A 57 -9.34 1.54 -16.50
C ARG A 57 -9.40 0.03 -16.36
N LEU A 58 -9.65 -0.47 -15.15
CA LEU A 58 -9.77 -1.91 -14.88
C LEU A 58 -11.21 -2.43 -15.10
N ARG A 59 -12.15 -1.58 -15.54
CA ARG A 59 -13.51 -2.02 -15.86
C ARG A 59 -13.48 -3.12 -16.93
N GLY A 60 -14.16 -4.22 -16.64
CA GLY A 60 -14.20 -5.40 -17.52
C GLY A 60 -12.97 -6.32 -17.43
N LYS A 61 -11.94 -5.95 -16.65
CA LYS A 61 -10.78 -6.81 -16.35
C LYS A 61 -11.04 -7.61 -15.06
N PRO A 62 -10.37 -8.75 -14.84
CA PRO A 62 -10.47 -9.49 -13.57
C PRO A 62 -9.77 -8.78 -12.40
N CYS A 63 -9.09 -7.66 -12.66
CA CYS A 63 -8.30 -6.93 -11.67
C CYS A 63 -9.14 -5.90 -10.90
N ARG A 64 -8.84 -5.73 -9.60
CA ARG A 64 -9.47 -4.71 -8.74
C ARG A 64 -8.44 -3.93 -7.94
N PRO A 65 -8.56 -2.59 -7.85
CA PRO A 65 -7.73 -1.80 -6.95
C PRO A 65 -8.13 -2.04 -5.49
N PHE A 66 -7.17 -1.88 -4.57
CA PHE A 66 -7.35 -1.90 -3.13
C PHE A 66 -6.44 -0.88 -2.46
N THR A 67 -6.76 -0.49 -1.24
CA THR A 67 -6.03 0.49 -0.43
C THR A 67 -5.35 -0.20 0.77
N GLY A 68 -4.75 0.59 1.67
CA GLY A 68 -3.90 0.12 2.78
C GLY A 68 -4.52 -0.86 3.79
N ASP A 69 -5.82 -1.17 3.72
CA ASP A 69 -6.40 -2.28 4.49
C ASP A 69 -5.88 -3.65 4.00
N GLY A 70 -5.75 -3.79 2.69
CA GLY A 70 -5.19 -4.98 2.05
C GLY A 70 -3.66 -4.98 2.14
N SER A 71 -3.09 -6.16 1.94
CA SER A 71 -1.64 -6.34 2.02
C SER A 71 -1.07 -7.18 0.88
N VAL A 72 0.24 -7.13 0.72
CA VAL A 72 0.98 -7.83 -0.32
C VAL A 72 2.11 -8.63 0.34
N GLU A 73 2.18 -9.92 0.04
CA GLU A 73 3.37 -10.70 0.35
C GLU A 73 4.48 -10.36 -0.65
N THR A 74 5.51 -9.67 -0.17
CA THR A 74 6.60 -9.16 -1.02
C THR A 74 7.81 -10.09 -1.07
N LEU A 75 7.98 -10.90 -0.04
CA LEU A 75 8.92 -12.01 0.10
C LEU A 75 8.23 -13.08 0.97
N PRO A 76 8.67 -14.36 0.93
CA PRO A 76 8.12 -15.39 1.81
C PRO A 76 8.14 -14.94 3.28
N GLY A 77 6.97 -14.85 3.90
CA GLY A 77 6.80 -14.40 5.28
C GLY A 77 6.90 -12.88 5.50
N GLN A 78 6.94 -12.07 4.45
CA GLN A 78 7.01 -10.61 4.53
C GLN A 78 5.77 -9.94 3.91
N ILE A 79 4.96 -9.32 4.76
CA ILE A 79 3.73 -8.64 4.38
C ILE A 79 3.94 -7.13 4.43
N ARG A 80 3.64 -6.44 3.33
CA ARG A 80 3.67 -4.98 3.21
C ARG A 80 2.29 -4.44 2.87
N ARG A 81 2.01 -3.21 3.28
CA ARG A 81 0.73 -2.53 3.02
C ARG A 81 0.96 -1.34 2.09
N PRO A 82 0.60 -1.45 0.80
CA PRO A 82 0.72 -0.33 -0.10
C PRO A 82 -0.42 0.67 0.15
N ASP A 83 -0.18 1.95 -0.16
CA ASP A 83 -1.25 2.97 -0.18
C ASP A 83 -2.34 2.61 -1.21
N LEU A 84 -1.90 2.05 -2.34
CA LEU A 84 -2.75 1.52 -3.41
C LEU A 84 -2.08 0.29 -4.01
N GLY A 85 -2.85 -0.78 -4.22
CA GLY A 85 -2.43 -1.92 -5.03
C GLY A 85 -3.52 -2.36 -6.01
N VAL A 86 -3.14 -3.25 -6.93
CA VAL A 86 -4.07 -3.94 -7.83
C VAL A 86 -3.90 -5.44 -7.65
N ASP A 87 -5.00 -6.16 -7.56
CA ASP A 87 -5.00 -7.62 -7.47
C ASP A 87 -5.80 -8.18 -8.65
N GLY A 88 -5.19 -9.11 -9.38
CA GLY A 88 -5.80 -9.81 -10.49
C GLY A 88 -6.51 -11.12 -10.11
N GLY A 89 -6.37 -11.56 -8.85
CA GLY A 89 -6.85 -12.84 -8.40
C GLY A 89 -8.27 -12.82 -7.80
N THR A 90 -8.73 -14.00 -7.43
CA THR A 90 -10.03 -14.17 -6.76
C THR A 90 -9.96 -13.65 -5.33
N ARG A 91 -10.76 -12.63 -5.01
CA ARG A 91 -10.81 -12.05 -3.67
C ARG A 91 -12.00 -12.59 -2.87
N GLY A 92 -11.71 -13.11 -1.67
CA GLY A 92 -12.74 -13.33 -0.65
C GLY A 92 -13.07 -12.02 0.09
N PRO A 93 -14.28 -11.89 0.66
CA PRO A 93 -14.69 -10.68 1.39
C PRO A 93 -13.83 -10.43 2.66
N ASN A 94 -13.25 -11.48 3.22
CA ASN A 94 -12.40 -11.42 4.42
C ASN A 94 -10.90 -11.60 4.08
N GLY A 95 -10.52 -11.49 2.80
CA GLY A 95 -9.13 -11.64 2.37
C GLY A 95 -8.26 -10.49 2.86
N LEU A 96 -7.17 -10.80 3.56
CA LEU A 96 -6.23 -9.81 4.10
C LEU A 96 -5.00 -9.58 3.21
N THR A 97 -4.75 -10.49 2.27
CA THR A 97 -3.61 -10.45 1.34
C THR A 97 -4.11 -10.54 -0.09
N ALA A 98 -3.53 -9.73 -0.98
CA ALA A 98 -3.79 -9.81 -2.42
C ALA A 98 -3.39 -11.19 -2.96
N ALA A 99 -4.26 -11.81 -3.75
CA ALA A 99 -4.05 -13.15 -4.28
C ALA A 99 -3.04 -13.15 -5.45
N GLU A 100 -3.18 -12.20 -6.37
CA GLU A 100 -2.27 -11.96 -7.48
C GLU A 100 -1.96 -10.46 -7.59
N PRO A 101 -1.10 -9.92 -6.70
CA PRO A 101 -0.71 -8.51 -6.74
C PRO A 101 -0.01 -8.20 -8.06
N ARG A 102 -0.44 -7.13 -8.73
CA ARG A 102 0.20 -6.60 -9.93
C ARG A 102 1.18 -5.50 -9.54
N ARG A 103 2.42 -5.60 -10.01
CA ARG A 103 3.45 -4.59 -9.73
C ARG A 103 3.28 -3.41 -10.67
N VAL A 104 3.58 -2.25 -10.12
CA VAL A 104 3.53 -0.95 -10.77
C VAL A 104 4.94 -0.38 -10.71
N ALA A 105 5.52 0.00 -11.85
CA ALA A 105 6.88 0.52 -11.93
C ALA A 105 6.96 1.64 -12.97
N GLY A 106 7.72 2.70 -12.67
CA GLY A 106 7.83 3.88 -13.53
C GLY A 106 7.06 5.06 -12.94
N LEU A 107 7.79 6.07 -12.49
CA LEU A 107 7.23 7.31 -11.93
C LEU A 107 7.58 8.47 -12.87
N ASP A 108 7.27 8.31 -14.15
CA ASP A 108 7.45 9.36 -15.15
C ASP A 108 6.18 10.25 -15.18
N ARG A 109 6.15 11.29 -16.03
CA ARG A 109 4.96 12.15 -16.23
C ARG A 109 3.66 11.35 -16.42
N THR A 110 3.80 10.11 -16.90
CA THR A 110 2.82 9.03 -16.86
C THR A 110 3.35 7.90 -15.98
N ILE A 111 2.48 7.29 -15.16
CA ILE A 111 2.81 6.06 -14.44
C ILE A 111 2.62 4.92 -15.43
N ASP A 112 3.69 4.30 -15.90
CA ASP A 112 3.55 3.17 -16.85
C ASP A 112 3.22 1.89 -16.10
N LEU A 113 2.02 1.35 -16.35
CA LEU A 113 1.51 0.15 -15.71
C LEU A 113 1.51 -0.96 -16.75
N THR A 114 2.71 -1.37 -17.16
CA THR A 114 2.93 -2.34 -18.24
C THR A 114 2.18 -3.65 -18.00
N GLU A 115 2.20 -4.18 -16.77
CA GLU A 115 1.45 -5.39 -16.39
C GLU A 115 -0.07 -5.24 -16.54
N LEU A 116 -0.58 -4.02 -16.52
CA LEU A 116 -2.00 -3.69 -16.62
C LEU A 116 -2.38 -3.11 -18.00
N GLY A 117 -1.40 -2.84 -18.86
CA GLY A 117 -1.56 -2.21 -20.17
C GLY A 117 -2.14 -0.80 -20.09
N MET A 118 -1.70 0.03 -19.14
CA MET A 118 -2.22 1.39 -18.97
C MET A 118 -1.13 2.39 -18.56
N SER A 119 -1.31 3.67 -18.93
CA SER A 119 -0.41 4.78 -18.52
C SER A 119 -1.21 6.01 -18.08
N PRO A 120 -1.61 6.14 -16.80
CA PRO A 120 -2.26 7.35 -16.28
C PRO A 120 -1.29 8.52 -16.17
N ALA A 121 -1.75 9.72 -16.53
CA ALA A 121 -0.97 10.95 -16.41
C ALA A 121 -0.98 11.45 -14.96
N LEU A 122 0.20 11.81 -14.43
CA LEU A 122 0.33 12.34 -13.06
C LEU A 122 -0.49 13.62 -12.86
N ALA A 123 -0.69 14.42 -13.90
CA ALA A 123 -1.51 15.64 -13.82
C ALA A 123 -2.96 15.35 -13.39
N GLY A 124 -3.56 14.25 -13.86
CA GLY A 124 -4.91 13.86 -13.44
C GLY A 124 -4.95 13.30 -12.01
N VAL A 125 -3.85 12.72 -11.53
CA VAL A 125 -3.72 12.22 -10.15
C VAL A 125 -3.63 13.38 -9.16
N TYR A 126 -2.93 14.46 -9.53
CA TYR A 126 -2.76 15.65 -8.68
C TYR A 126 -3.82 16.73 -8.90
N ASP A 127 -4.79 16.53 -9.80
CA ASP A 127 -5.85 17.49 -10.02
C ASP A 127 -6.67 17.72 -8.74
N GLY A 128 -6.89 18.99 -8.40
CA GLY A 128 -7.54 19.40 -7.16
C GLY A 128 -6.76 19.18 -5.86
N VAL A 129 -5.55 18.60 -5.90
CA VAL A 129 -4.75 18.32 -4.68
C VAL A 129 -3.97 19.56 -4.24
N VAL A 130 -4.16 19.95 -2.97
CA VAL A 130 -3.44 21.08 -2.36
C VAL A 130 -2.35 20.58 -1.41
N PHE A 131 -1.09 20.82 -1.77
CA PHE A 131 0.04 20.46 -0.92
C PHE A 131 0.30 21.54 0.14
N PRO A 132 0.52 21.16 1.41
CA PRO A 132 0.99 22.11 2.40
C PRO A 132 2.37 22.65 2.00
N PRO A 133 2.71 23.90 2.38
CA PRO A 133 4.03 24.44 2.11
C PRO A 133 5.12 23.56 2.72
N ARG A 134 6.20 23.32 1.97
CA ARG A 134 7.34 22.53 2.46
C ARG A 134 7.88 23.18 3.75
N PRO A 135 8.02 22.43 4.86
CA PRO A 135 8.64 22.95 6.06
C PRO A 135 10.03 23.48 5.74
N ARG A 136 10.35 24.71 6.15
CA ARG A 136 11.73 25.20 6.04
C ARG A 136 12.58 24.39 7.02
N PRO A 137 13.74 23.85 6.59
CA PRO A 137 14.65 23.21 7.53
C PRO A 137 15.05 24.24 8.58
N VAL A 138 14.69 23.97 9.84
CA VAL A 138 15.19 24.76 10.97
C VAL A 138 16.63 24.29 11.17
N ARG A 139 17.63 25.15 10.92
CA ARG A 139 18.99 24.85 11.37
C ARG A 139 18.95 24.82 12.89
N GLY A 140 19.15 23.64 13.47
CA GLY A 140 19.30 23.50 14.92
C GLY A 140 20.48 24.35 15.39
N THR A 141 20.25 25.13 16.44
CA THR A 141 21.29 25.80 17.25
C THR A 141 21.96 24.79 18.17
#